data_AF-A0A7X7K6I9-F1
#
_entry.id   AF-A0A7X7K6I9-F1
#
_cell.length_a   1.000
_cell.length_b   1.000
_cell.length_c   1.000
_cell.angle_alpha   90.00
_cell.angle_beta   90.00
_cell.angle_gamma   90.00
#
_symmetry.space_group_name_H-M   'P 1'
#
loop_
_entity.id
_entity.type
_entity.pdbx_description
1 polymer ?
#
loop_
_entity_poly.entity_id
_entity_poly.type
_entity_poly.pdbx_seq_one_letter_code
_entity_poly.pdbx_strand_id
1 'polypeptide(L)'
;MKIARTLAATAALGLVIAAVPTAAHADDDVRRTGSYTVRAGQTIEGDLIVRHGTVRIHGTVEGDVRQVGKGSVVVSKTGKVDGNISESGSGHVKVHGEVDGNVTERDSGSVRVYRSGSVDGNLAERGTGDVRVDRRGSVDGNVSETRGGKVVIRGTVDGNVKETGTGHLQLMRTAKVDGNVYERGAGNLYVYRGAKVDGDISEGGKGKRINR
;
A
#
# COMPACT_ATOMS: atom_id res chain seq x y z
N MET A 1 -12.01 -62.20 -66.40
CA MET A 1 -11.79 -60.74 -66.50
C MET A 1 -12.02 -60.10 -65.14
N LYS A 2 -11.48 -58.89 -64.90
CA LYS A 2 -11.54 -58.16 -63.61
C LYS A 2 -12.96 -57.67 -63.28
N ILE A 3 -13.19 -57.35 -61.99
CA ILE A 3 -13.99 -56.25 -61.36
C ILE A 3 -14.69 -56.74 -60.06
N ALA A 4 -14.88 -55.94 -58.99
CA ALA A 4 -13.88 -55.28 -58.12
C ALA A 4 -14.54 -54.65 -56.87
N ARG A 5 -13.95 -54.85 -55.67
CA ARG A 5 -14.23 -54.14 -54.38
C ARG A 5 -15.63 -54.45 -53.75
N THR A 6 -15.89 -54.27 -52.45
CA THR A 6 -15.33 -53.32 -51.47
C THR A 6 -15.44 -53.83 -50.02
N LEU A 7 -14.47 -53.53 -49.14
CA LEU A 7 -14.60 -53.69 -47.68
C LEU A 7 -15.42 -52.54 -47.08
N ALA A 8 -16.23 -52.82 -46.06
CA ALA A 8 -16.77 -51.82 -45.15
C ALA A 8 -16.48 -52.25 -43.71
N ALA A 9 -15.53 -51.58 -43.04
CA ALA A 9 -15.18 -51.79 -41.65
C ALA A 9 -15.70 -50.61 -40.82
N THR A 10 -16.74 -50.83 -40.02
CA THR A 10 -17.30 -49.84 -39.10
C THR A 10 -16.59 -49.91 -37.74
N ALA A 11 -15.62 -49.03 -37.53
CA ALA A 11 -15.01 -48.81 -36.22
C ALA A 11 -15.82 -47.77 -35.42
N ALA A 12 -16.43 -48.19 -34.31
CA ALA A 12 -17.06 -47.29 -33.36
C ALA A 12 -15.99 -46.75 -32.39
N LEU A 13 -15.75 -45.43 -32.40
CA LEU A 13 -14.77 -44.79 -31.54
C LEU A 13 -15.46 -44.27 -30.26
N GLY A 14 -15.17 -44.91 -29.12
CA GLY A 14 -15.68 -44.49 -27.82
C GLY A 14 -14.95 -43.24 -27.29
N LEU A 15 -15.70 -42.18 -26.99
CA LEU A 15 -15.16 -40.95 -26.41
C LEU A 15 -15.07 -41.08 -24.88
N VAL A 16 -13.86 -41.26 -24.35
CA VAL A 16 -13.61 -41.19 -22.90
C VAL A 16 -13.43 -39.72 -22.51
N ILE A 17 -14.42 -39.13 -21.85
CA ILE A 17 -14.31 -37.80 -21.26
C ILE A 17 -13.60 -37.96 -19.90
N ALA A 18 -12.30 -37.68 -19.88
CA ALA A 18 -11.57 -37.55 -18.63
C ALA A 18 -11.98 -36.25 -17.94
N ALA A 19 -12.74 -36.36 -16.85
CA ALA A 19 -13.00 -35.22 -15.98
C ALA A 19 -11.69 -34.83 -15.27
N VAL A 20 -11.05 -33.77 -15.76
CA VAL A 20 -9.93 -33.15 -15.06
C VAL A 20 -10.49 -32.49 -13.79
N PRO A 21 -10.08 -32.89 -12.58
CA PRO A 21 -10.47 -32.16 -11.38
C PRO A 21 -9.79 -30.79 -11.45
N THR A 22 -10.59 -29.75 -11.70
CA THR A 22 -10.16 -28.37 -11.49
C THR A 22 -9.86 -28.22 -10.00
N ALA A 23 -8.57 -28.13 -9.66
CA ALA A 23 -8.16 -27.76 -8.31
C ALA A 23 -8.75 -26.38 -8.01
N ALA A 24 -9.74 -26.33 -7.13
CA ALA A 24 -10.16 -25.07 -6.55
C ALA A 24 -9.00 -24.57 -5.69
N HIS A 25 -8.39 -23.45 -6.08
CA HIS A 25 -7.46 -22.73 -5.21
C HIS A 25 -8.21 -22.39 -3.92
N ALA A 26 -7.74 -22.92 -2.80
CA ALA A 26 -8.29 -22.58 -1.49
C ALA A 26 -7.79 -21.19 -1.09
N ASP A 27 -8.62 -20.39 -0.43
CA ASP A 27 -8.19 -19.14 0.20
C ASP A 27 -7.16 -19.46 1.30
N ASP A 28 -5.87 -19.29 1.05
CA ASP A 28 -4.79 -19.45 2.03
C ASP A 28 -4.64 -18.23 2.99
N ASP A 29 -5.73 -17.49 3.14
CA ASP A 29 -5.91 -16.36 4.05
C ASP A 29 -5.52 -16.68 5.51
N VAL A 30 -4.56 -15.93 6.04
CA VAL A 30 -4.14 -16.05 7.43
C VAL A 30 -4.93 -15.11 8.33
N ARG A 31 -5.90 -15.67 9.06
CA ARG A 31 -6.69 -14.95 10.08
C ARG A 31 -6.15 -15.23 11.50
N ARG A 32 -5.79 -14.19 12.26
CA ARG A 32 -5.19 -14.29 13.61
C ARG A 32 -5.70 -13.23 14.58
N THR A 33 -5.65 -13.56 15.88
CA THR A 33 -5.83 -12.62 17.00
C THR A 33 -4.54 -12.60 17.82
N GLY A 34 -4.14 -11.43 18.31
CA GLY A 34 -2.81 -11.21 18.89
C GLY A 34 -1.75 -10.93 17.82
N SER A 35 -0.50 -10.69 18.25
CA SER A 35 0.56 -10.29 17.32
C SER A 35 1.00 -11.46 16.42
N TYR A 36 1.31 -11.15 15.17
CA TYR A 36 1.76 -12.14 14.18
C TYR A 36 3.04 -11.66 13.47
N THR A 37 3.87 -12.60 13.02
CA THR A 37 5.12 -12.29 12.32
C THR A 37 5.29 -13.22 11.12
N VAL A 38 5.25 -12.65 9.91
CA VAL A 38 5.70 -13.32 8.69
C VAL A 38 7.21 -13.34 8.74
N ARG A 39 7.80 -14.54 8.88
CA ARG A 39 9.26 -14.68 9.01
C ARG A 39 9.95 -14.43 7.67
N ALA A 40 11.25 -14.11 7.71
CA ALA A 40 12.05 -14.05 6.48
C ALA A 40 12.04 -15.42 5.79
N GLY A 41 11.82 -15.44 4.47
CA GLY A 41 11.65 -16.68 3.70
C GLY A 41 10.30 -17.38 3.86
N GLN A 42 9.35 -16.80 4.60
CA GLN A 42 7.95 -17.24 4.62
C GLN A 42 7.13 -16.40 3.63
N THR A 43 6.32 -17.07 2.81
CA THR A 43 5.26 -16.46 2.00
C THR A 43 3.89 -16.73 2.65
N ILE A 44 2.94 -15.82 2.43
CA ILE A 44 1.50 -16.07 2.63
C ILE A 44 0.83 -15.86 1.27
N GLU A 45 0.23 -16.92 0.75
CA GLU A 45 -0.42 -16.98 -0.56
C GLU A 45 -1.89 -16.50 -0.45
N GLY A 46 -2.11 -15.29 0.10
CA GLY A 46 -3.46 -14.73 0.39
C GLY A 46 -3.47 -13.55 1.35
N ASP A 47 -4.66 -13.16 1.84
CA ASP A 47 -4.83 -12.02 2.76
C ASP A 47 -4.30 -12.35 4.18
N LEU A 48 -3.58 -11.41 4.80
CA LEU A 48 -3.16 -11.48 6.20
C LEU A 48 -4.02 -10.56 7.08
N ILE A 49 -4.93 -11.15 7.87
CA ILE A 49 -5.86 -10.42 8.74
C ILE A 49 -5.52 -10.65 10.22
N VAL A 50 -5.14 -9.59 10.94
CA VAL A 50 -4.68 -9.65 12.34
C VAL A 50 -5.51 -8.72 13.24
N ARG A 51 -6.07 -9.25 14.32
CA ARG A 51 -6.90 -8.49 15.28
C ARG A 51 -6.20 -8.33 16.62
N HIS A 52 -6.22 -7.14 17.20
CA HIS A 52 -5.67 -6.84 18.53
C HIS A 52 -4.20 -7.29 18.71
N GLY A 53 -3.37 -7.02 17.69
CA GLY A 53 -1.95 -7.36 17.71
C GLY A 53 -1.14 -6.61 16.67
N THR A 54 0.19 -6.67 16.80
CA THR A 54 1.11 -6.10 15.82
C THR A 54 1.42 -7.11 14.72
N VAL A 55 1.37 -6.68 13.47
CA VAL A 55 1.88 -7.42 12.31
C VAL A 55 3.33 -7.01 12.07
N ARG A 56 4.23 -7.99 11.95
CA ARG A 56 5.61 -7.79 11.50
C ARG A 56 5.87 -8.63 10.26
N ILE A 57 6.29 -7.99 9.17
CA ILE A 57 6.49 -8.65 7.89
C ILE A 57 7.98 -8.61 7.57
N HIS A 58 8.62 -9.78 7.54
CA HIS A 58 10.02 -9.96 7.15
C HIS A 58 10.18 -10.82 5.88
N GLY A 59 9.13 -11.54 5.48
CA GLY A 59 8.99 -12.26 4.22
C GLY A 59 7.89 -11.61 3.35
N THR A 60 7.12 -12.43 2.63
CA THR A 60 6.17 -11.96 1.61
C THR A 60 4.72 -12.20 2.01
N VAL A 61 3.82 -11.28 1.64
CA VAL A 61 2.37 -11.49 1.64
C VAL A 61 1.84 -11.18 0.24
N GLU A 62 1.34 -12.19 -0.46
CA GLU A 62 0.85 -12.11 -1.84
C GLU A 62 -0.63 -11.69 -1.90
N GLY A 63 -1.02 -10.74 -1.03
CA GLY A 63 -2.41 -10.32 -0.80
C GLY A 63 -2.51 -9.08 0.11
N ASP A 64 -3.73 -8.72 0.54
CA ASP A 64 -3.93 -7.57 1.43
C ASP A 64 -3.49 -7.88 2.87
N VAL A 65 -2.90 -6.90 3.54
CA VAL A 65 -2.63 -6.94 4.99
C VAL A 65 -3.63 -6.05 5.71
N ARG A 66 -4.47 -6.64 6.58
CA ARG A 66 -5.48 -5.90 7.36
C ARG A 66 -5.26 -6.11 8.86
N GLN A 67 -4.87 -5.05 9.56
CA GLN A 67 -4.78 -5.06 11.02
C GLN A 67 -5.92 -4.24 11.64
N VAL A 68 -6.55 -4.77 12.68
CA VAL A 68 -7.74 -4.17 13.31
C VAL A 68 -7.62 -4.12 14.84
N GLY A 69 -7.94 -2.98 15.44
CA GLY A 69 -7.89 -2.76 16.89
C GLY A 69 -6.49 -2.36 17.38
N LYS A 70 -6.20 -2.61 18.67
CA LYS A 70 -4.89 -2.27 19.26
C LYS A 70 -3.75 -3.03 18.56
N GLY A 71 -2.88 -2.35 17.83
CA GLY A 71 -1.82 -2.99 17.06
C GLY A 71 -0.83 -2.02 16.41
N SER A 72 -0.15 -2.51 15.38
CA SER A 72 0.54 -1.73 14.34
C SER A 72 0.84 -2.66 13.16
N VAL A 73 1.13 -2.13 11.98
CA VAL A 73 1.73 -2.89 10.87
C VAL A 73 3.17 -2.42 10.64
N VAL A 74 4.12 -3.36 10.59
CA VAL A 74 5.53 -3.07 10.34
C VAL A 74 6.03 -3.95 9.19
N VAL A 75 6.20 -3.35 8.01
CA VAL A 75 6.92 -3.96 6.89
C VAL A 75 8.40 -3.71 7.13
N SER A 76 9.16 -4.77 7.39
CA SER A 76 10.61 -4.68 7.59
C SER A 76 11.32 -4.46 6.26
N LYS A 77 12.63 -4.16 6.30
CA LYS A 77 13.41 -3.89 5.07
C LYS A 77 13.42 -5.04 4.04
N THR A 78 13.19 -6.27 4.47
CA THR A 78 13.08 -7.47 3.60
C THR A 78 11.63 -7.91 3.39
N GLY A 79 10.66 -7.20 3.97
CA GLY A 79 9.25 -7.51 3.84
C GLY A 79 8.69 -6.96 2.53
N LYS A 80 7.88 -7.77 1.86
CA LYS A 80 7.11 -7.37 0.67
C LYS A 80 5.62 -7.64 0.90
N VAL A 81 4.77 -6.74 0.42
CA VAL A 81 3.32 -6.89 0.41
C VAL A 81 2.80 -6.52 -0.98
N ASP A 82 2.27 -7.50 -1.68
CA ASP A 82 1.86 -7.34 -3.09
C ASP A 82 0.45 -6.71 -3.19
N GLY A 83 -0.33 -6.78 -2.10
CA GLY A 83 -1.62 -6.12 -1.96
C GLY A 83 -1.57 -4.80 -1.17
N ASN A 84 -2.72 -4.39 -0.66
CA ASN A 84 -2.88 -3.16 0.11
C ASN A 84 -2.62 -3.40 1.61
N ILE A 85 -2.10 -2.39 2.30
CA ILE A 85 -2.02 -2.36 3.77
C ILE A 85 -3.13 -1.47 4.34
N SER A 86 -3.84 -2.03 5.30
CA SER A 86 -4.97 -1.42 5.99
C SER A 86 -4.79 -1.56 7.51
N GLU A 87 -4.51 -0.46 8.21
CA GLU A 87 -4.67 -0.36 9.66
C GLU A 87 -6.02 0.32 9.98
N SER A 88 -6.53 0.01 11.17
CA SER A 88 -7.77 0.52 11.74
C SER A 88 -7.68 0.35 13.26
N GLY A 89 -6.98 1.28 13.91
CA GLY A 89 -6.74 1.26 15.34
C GLY A 89 -5.93 2.46 15.85
N SER A 90 -5.51 2.40 17.11
CA SER A 90 -4.60 3.40 17.68
C SER A 90 -3.12 3.07 17.38
N GLY A 91 -2.85 2.41 16.26
CA GLY A 91 -1.53 1.87 15.93
C GLY A 91 -0.76 2.77 14.97
N HIS A 92 0.16 2.18 14.21
CA HIS A 92 0.90 2.88 13.17
C HIS A 92 1.22 1.91 12.03
N VAL A 93 1.35 2.43 10.81
CA VAL A 93 1.97 1.68 9.72
C VAL A 93 3.38 2.20 9.45
N LYS A 94 4.35 1.28 9.49
CA LYS A 94 5.78 1.57 9.30
C LYS A 94 6.31 0.75 8.14
N VAL A 95 6.60 1.42 7.03
CA VAL A 95 7.08 0.79 5.79
C VAL A 95 8.59 1.00 5.66
N HIS A 96 9.36 -0.08 5.87
CA HIS A 96 10.81 -0.11 5.63
C HIS A 96 11.21 -0.93 4.40
N GLY A 97 10.31 -1.77 3.88
CA GLY A 97 10.44 -2.58 2.67
C GLY A 97 9.41 -2.15 1.63
N GLU A 98 8.93 -3.09 0.83
CA GLU A 98 8.16 -2.84 -0.40
C GLU A 98 6.66 -3.09 -0.18
N VAL A 99 5.82 -2.24 -0.78
CA VAL A 99 4.36 -2.40 -0.82
C VAL A 99 3.84 -1.99 -2.19
N ASP A 100 3.40 -2.95 -2.98
CA ASP A 100 2.95 -2.73 -4.36
C ASP A 100 1.55 -2.07 -4.40
N GLY A 101 0.76 -2.25 -3.35
CA GLY A 101 -0.58 -1.66 -3.19
C GLY A 101 -0.63 -0.34 -2.44
N ASN A 102 -1.84 0.07 -2.04
CA ASN A 102 -2.06 1.27 -1.24
C ASN A 102 -1.78 1.01 0.24
N VAL A 103 -1.29 2.02 0.96
CA VAL A 103 -1.15 1.98 2.43
C VAL A 103 -2.10 2.99 3.05
N THR A 104 -3.03 2.51 3.89
CA THR A 104 -4.01 3.34 4.61
C THR A 104 -4.09 3.00 6.08
N GLU A 105 -3.94 4.02 6.93
CA GLU A 105 -4.37 4.02 8.34
C GLU A 105 -5.66 4.89 8.41
N ARG A 106 -6.56 4.61 9.35
CA ARG A 106 -7.95 5.14 9.39
C ARG A 106 -8.37 5.79 10.70
N ASP A 107 -7.64 5.59 11.79
CA ASP A 107 -8.06 5.91 13.14
C ASP A 107 -7.07 6.88 13.81
N SER A 108 -6.51 6.62 14.99
CA SER A 108 -5.65 7.61 15.68
C SER A 108 -4.16 7.37 15.46
N GLY A 109 -3.81 6.79 14.32
CA GLY A 109 -2.50 6.25 14.05
C GLY A 109 -1.58 7.20 13.30
N SER A 110 -0.59 6.65 12.62
CA SER A 110 0.28 7.44 11.72
C SER A 110 0.93 6.51 10.71
N VAL A 111 1.09 7.01 9.48
CA VAL A 111 1.60 6.24 8.35
C VAL A 111 2.99 6.79 7.96
N ARG A 112 4.01 5.93 7.94
CA ARG A 112 5.39 6.36 7.66
C ARG A 112 6.16 5.43 6.73
N VAL A 113 6.60 5.99 5.61
CA VAL A 113 7.57 5.39 4.71
C VAL A 113 8.97 5.83 5.11
N TYR A 114 9.84 4.86 5.42
CA TYR A 114 11.21 5.08 5.87
C TYR A 114 12.20 5.14 4.70
N ARG A 115 13.47 5.44 4.99
CA ARG A 115 14.57 5.62 4.00
C ARG A 115 14.74 4.48 2.97
N SER A 116 14.26 3.28 3.26
CA SER A 116 14.35 2.11 2.38
C SER A 116 12.99 1.56 1.95
N GLY A 117 11.89 2.22 2.34
CA GLY A 117 10.56 1.78 1.96
C GLY A 117 10.10 2.44 0.67
N SER A 118 9.35 1.70 -0.13
CA SER A 118 8.57 2.19 -1.27
C SER A 118 7.10 1.83 -1.06
N VAL A 119 6.23 2.62 -1.69
CA VAL A 119 4.80 2.33 -1.80
C VAL A 119 4.40 2.70 -3.22
N ASP A 120 4.09 1.70 -4.06
CA ASP A 120 3.79 1.94 -5.47
C ASP A 120 2.36 2.51 -5.61
N GLY A 121 1.48 2.21 -4.66
CA GLY A 121 0.15 2.81 -4.53
C GLY A 121 0.12 4.15 -3.78
N ASN A 122 -1.05 4.52 -3.27
CA ASN A 122 -1.25 5.75 -2.51
C ASN A 122 -0.93 5.54 -1.02
N LEU A 123 -0.46 6.60 -0.34
CA LEU A 123 -0.20 6.65 1.10
C LEU A 123 -1.21 7.58 1.78
N ALA A 124 -2.08 7.03 2.62
CA ALA A 124 -3.18 7.78 3.23
C ALA A 124 -3.28 7.64 4.76
N GLU A 125 -3.57 8.76 5.42
CA GLU A 125 -4.15 8.80 6.77
C GLU A 125 -5.58 9.37 6.69
N ARG A 126 -6.53 8.68 7.32
CA ARG A 126 -7.97 9.00 7.24
C ARG A 126 -8.62 9.29 8.60
N GLY A 127 -7.89 9.04 9.69
CA GLY A 127 -8.21 9.53 11.01
C GLY A 127 -7.19 10.57 11.47
N THR A 128 -6.86 10.63 12.77
CA THR A 128 -5.99 11.67 13.34
C THR A 128 -4.55 11.19 13.53
N GLY A 129 -3.66 11.56 12.60
CA GLY A 129 -2.23 11.60 12.87
C GLY A 129 -1.35 11.89 11.66
N ASP A 130 -0.04 11.67 11.81
CA ASP A 130 0.95 12.16 10.86
C ASP A 130 1.15 11.23 9.65
N VAL A 131 1.26 11.82 8.46
CA VAL A 131 1.73 11.16 7.24
C VAL A 131 3.16 11.58 6.95
N ARG A 132 4.08 10.63 6.80
CA ARG A 132 5.50 10.95 6.64
C ARG A 132 6.24 10.08 5.63
N VAL A 133 6.84 10.74 4.63
CA VAL A 133 7.80 10.10 3.71
C VAL A 133 9.20 10.60 4.07
N ASP A 134 10.06 9.74 4.62
CA ASP A 134 11.44 10.09 4.96
C ASP A 134 12.35 10.22 3.72
N ARG A 135 13.54 10.80 3.91
CA ARG A 135 14.51 10.98 2.83
C ARG A 135 14.90 9.62 2.23
N ARG A 136 14.72 9.47 0.92
CA ARG A 136 14.85 8.23 0.11
C ARG A 136 13.76 7.18 0.28
N GLY A 137 12.73 7.42 1.08
CA GLY A 137 11.46 6.72 0.85
C GLY A 137 10.78 7.29 -0.38
N SER A 138 10.02 6.45 -1.10
CA SER A 138 9.20 6.85 -2.25
C SER A 138 7.73 6.51 -2.02
N VAL A 139 6.86 7.25 -2.71
CA VAL A 139 5.45 6.91 -2.90
C VAL A 139 5.13 7.25 -4.35
N ASP A 140 4.81 6.27 -5.17
CA ASP A 140 4.62 6.49 -6.60
C ASP A 140 3.19 7.03 -6.86
N GLY A 141 2.24 6.67 -5.98
CA GLY A 141 0.91 7.28 -5.92
C GLY A 141 0.85 8.62 -5.18
N ASN A 142 -0.36 8.98 -4.73
CA ASN A 142 -0.61 10.22 -4.00
C ASN A 142 -0.38 10.04 -2.49
N VAL A 143 -0.03 11.13 -1.81
CA VAL A 143 0.06 11.21 -0.34
C VAL A 143 -1.08 12.07 0.20
N SER A 144 -1.89 11.58 1.14
CA SER A 144 -3.02 12.36 1.70
C SER A 144 -3.24 12.19 3.20
N GLU A 145 -3.48 13.30 3.90
CA GLU A 145 -4.09 13.35 5.25
C GLU A 145 -5.43 14.11 5.14
N THR A 146 -6.44 13.74 5.94
CA THR A 146 -7.81 14.26 5.77
C THR A 146 -8.54 14.75 7.04
N ARG A 147 -7.94 14.69 8.24
CA ARG A 147 -8.59 15.07 9.51
C ARG A 147 -7.72 15.93 10.43
N GLY A 148 -6.54 15.48 10.81
CA GLY A 148 -5.83 16.03 11.96
C GLY A 148 -4.46 15.43 12.22
N GLY A 149 -3.44 16.02 11.61
CA GLY A 149 -2.05 15.61 11.76
C GLY A 149 -1.14 16.37 10.79
N LYS A 150 0.10 15.95 10.59
CA LYS A 150 1.04 16.64 9.69
C LYS A 150 1.43 15.75 8.53
N VAL A 151 1.35 16.29 7.31
CA VAL A 151 1.97 15.69 6.14
C VAL A 151 3.39 16.21 6.03
N VAL A 152 4.41 15.35 6.12
CA VAL A 152 5.82 15.77 6.07
C VAL A 152 6.62 14.96 5.06
N ILE A 153 6.96 15.60 3.94
CA ILE A 153 7.70 15.00 2.83
C ILE A 153 9.18 15.34 2.93
N ARG A 154 10.03 14.32 2.89
CA ARG A 154 11.50 14.40 2.72
C ARG A 154 12.02 13.51 1.59
N GLY A 155 11.21 12.56 1.14
CA GLY A 155 11.49 11.62 0.04
C GLY A 155 10.94 12.11 -1.29
N THR A 156 10.59 11.17 -2.16
CA THR A 156 9.89 11.44 -3.43
C THR A 156 8.41 11.09 -3.30
N VAL A 157 7.57 11.81 -4.04
CA VAL A 157 6.16 11.49 -4.25
C VAL A 157 5.86 11.77 -5.73
N ASP A 158 5.52 10.77 -6.51
CA ASP A 158 5.36 10.96 -7.95
C ASP A 158 3.93 11.46 -8.25
N GLY A 159 2.96 11.12 -7.38
CA GLY A 159 1.62 11.72 -7.37
C GLY A 159 1.51 13.08 -6.65
N ASN A 160 0.29 13.43 -6.26
CA ASN A 160 -0.01 14.67 -5.54
C ASN A 160 0.18 14.51 -4.01
N VAL A 161 0.46 15.61 -3.31
CA VAL A 161 0.48 15.66 -1.84
C VAL A 161 -0.65 16.56 -1.34
N LYS A 162 -1.53 16.05 -0.47
CA LYS A 162 -2.72 16.74 0.02
C LYS A 162 -2.90 16.68 1.53
N GLU A 163 -3.21 17.80 2.14
CA GLU A 163 -3.76 17.90 3.50
C GLU A 163 -5.13 18.60 3.38
N THR A 164 -6.16 18.03 4.02
CA THR A 164 -7.50 18.67 4.12
C THR A 164 -8.07 18.73 5.55
N GLY A 165 -7.25 18.38 6.54
CA GLY A 165 -7.59 18.23 7.94
C GLY A 165 -7.26 19.46 8.77
N THR A 166 -6.52 19.24 9.86
CA THR A 166 -6.12 20.25 10.83
C THR A 166 -4.66 20.01 11.21
N GLY A 167 -3.77 20.84 10.69
CA GLY A 167 -2.41 20.34 10.48
C GLY A 167 -1.53 21.23 9.63
N HIS A 168 -0.39 20.68 9.23
CA HIS A 168 0.61 21.39 8.42
C HIS A 168 1.23 20.45 7.39
N LEU A 169 1.01 20.72 6.10
CA LEU A 169 1.79 20.16 5.01
C LEU A 169 3.19 20.82 4.97
N GLN A 170 4.23 20.00 5.04
CA GLN A 170 5.64 20.42 5.10
C GLN A 170 6.48 19.70 4.05
N LEU A 171 6.87 20.42 3.00
CA LEU A 171 7.88 19.98 2.04
C LEU A 171 9.28 20.38 2.56
N MET A 172 10.06 19.40 2.97
CA MET A 172 11.42 19.63 3.49
C MET A 172 12.43 19.78 2.34
N ARG A 173 13.64 20.30 2.62
CA ARG A 173 14.73 20.54 1.65
C ARG A 173 15.04 19.41 0.65
N THR A 174 14.72 18.16 0.95
CA THR A 174 14.99 17.01 0.07
C THR A 174 13.75 16.43 -0.60
N ALA A 175 12.57 17.02 -0.36
CA ALA A 175 11.32 16.62 -1.00
C ALA A 175 11.41 16.82 -2.52
N LYS A 176 10.90 15.84 -3.25
CA LYS A 176 10.43 16.02 -4.62
C LYS A 176 8.97 15.60 -4.67
N VAL A 177 8.16 16.36 -5.40
CA VAL A 177 6.77 16.02 -5.69
C VAL A 177 6.54 16.29 -7.17
N ASP A 178 6.25 15.26 -7.96
CA ASP A 178 6.11 15.43 -9.40
C ASP A 178 4.68 15.91 -9.74
N GLY A 179 3.69 15.54 -8.92
CA GLY A 179 2.35 16.11 -8.91
C GLY A 179 2.23 17.46 -8.18
N ASN A 180 0.99 17.81 -7.83
CA ASN A 180 0.64 19.07 -7.16
C ASN A 180 0.69 18.95 -5.63
N VAL A 181 0.81 20.08 -4.93
CA VAL A 181 0.83 20.17 -3.48
C VAL A 181 -0.29 21.09 -2.99
N TYR A 182 -1.21 20.51 -2.21
CA TYR A 182 -2.44 21.16 -1.75
C TYR A 182 -2.57 21.13 -0.24
N GLU A 183 -2.55 22.30 0.38
CA GLU A 183 -3.01 22.49 1.76
C GLU A 183 -4.39 23.16 1.72
N ARG A 184 -5.40 22.44 2.18
CA ARG A 184 -6.81 22.87 2.18
C ARG A 184 -7.42 22.84 3.57
N GLY A 185 -6.69 22.35 4.57
CA GLY A 185 -7.13 22.21 5.95
C GLY A 185 -6.98 23.49 6.77
N ALA A 186 -6.94 23.32 8.09
CA ALA A 186 -6.60 24.40 9.01
C ALA A 186 -5.11 24.36 9.38
N GLY A 187 -4.28 25.03 8.58
CA GLY A 187 -2.90 25.38 8.94
C GLY A 187 -2.01 25.67 7.73
N ASN A 188 -0.70 25.70 7.96
CA ASN A 188 0.25 26.30 7.02
C ASN A 188 0.95 25.28 6.13
N LEU A 189 1.07 25.64 4.84
CA LEU A 189 1.90 24.96 3.85
C LEU A 189 3.33 25.48 3.90
N TYR A 190 4.27 24.70 4.46
CA TYR A 190 5.68 25.07 4.50
C TYR A 190 6.46 24.47 3.33
N VAL A 191 7.13 25.32 2.56
CA VAL A 191 8.02 24.90 1.45
C VAL A 191 9.45 25.32 1.78
N TYR A 192 10.29 24.37 2.18
CA TYR A 192 11.68 24.64 2.51
C TYR A 192 12.57 24.68 1.25
N ARG A 193 13.50 25.63 1.21
CA ARG A 193 14.50 25.81 0.15
C ARG A 193 15.17 24.47 -0.20
N GLY A 194 15.06 24.09 -1.47
CA GLY A 194 15.57 22.84 -2.03
C GLY A 194 14.49 21.77 -2.27
N ALA A 195 13.30 21.91 -1.65
CA ALA A 195 12.13 21.16 -2.08
C ALA A 195 11.83 21.45 -3.56
N LYS A 196 11.52 20.42 -4.33
CA LYS A 196 11.07 20.52 -5.72
C LYS A 196 9.62 20.08 -5.80
N VAL A 197 8.84 20.84 -6.57
CA VAL A 197 7.48 20.48 -6.97
C VAL A 197 7.37 20.85 -8.44
N ASP A 198 6.95 19.89 -9.27
CA ASP A 198 6.81 20.12 -10.71
C ASP A 198 5.39 20.59 -11.06
N GLY A 199 4.38 20.20 -10.26
CA GLY A 199 3.02 20.75 -10.30
C GLY A 199 2.79 22.01 -9.45
N ASP A 200 1.53 22.40 -9.30
CA ASP A 200 1.11 23.59 -8.56
C ASP A 200 1.29 23.44 -7.04
N ILE A 201 1.64 24.54 -6.37
CA ILE A 201 1.70 24.63 -4.90
C ILE A 201 0.67 25.65 -4.41
N SER A 202 -0.47 25.19 -3.88
CA SER A 202 -1.52 26.05 -3.33
C SER A 202 -1.80 25.76 -1.85
N GLU A 203 -1.82 26.82 -1.04
CA GLU A 203 -2.56 26.84 0.22
C GLU A 203 -3.87 27.59 -0.04
N GLY A 204 -4.98 27.03 0.43
CA GLY A 204 -6.32 27.58 0.21
C GLY A 204 -7.31 27.16 1.29
N GLY A 205 -6.81 26.89 2.49
CA GLY A 205 -7.56 26.58 3.69
C GLY A 205 -7.53 27.76 4.67
N LYS A 206 -7.36 27.48 5.96
CA LYS A 206 -7.27 28.48 7.03
C LYS A 206 -5.84 28.71 7.51
N GLY A 207 -4.90 28.88 6.58
CA GLY A 207 -3.50 29.15 6.92
C GLY A 207 -2.83 30.14 5.97
N LYS A 208 -1.54 29.87 5.70
CA LYS A 208 -0.72 30.55 4.70
C LYS A 208 0.29 29.58 4.10
N ARG A 209 0.62 29.77 2.82
CA ARG A 209 1.87 29.25 2.24
C ARG A 209 3.06 30.04 2.78
N ILE A 210 4.07 29.34 3.31
CA ILE A 210 5.28 29.90 3.92
C ILE A 210 6.51 29.24 3.28
N ASN A 211 7.28 30.02 2.51
CA ASN A 211 8.57 29.58 1.99
C ASN A 211 9.65 29.79 3.08
N ARG A 212 10.56 28.81 3.29
CA ARG A 212 11.60 28.82 4.33
C ARG A 212 13.00 28.53 3.79
#